data_AF-A0A7V4UPU6-F1
#
_entry.id   AF-A0A7V4UPU6-F1
#
_cell.length_a   1.000
_cell.length_b   1.000
_cell.length_c   1.000
_cell.angle_alpha   90.00
_cell.angle_beta   90.00
_cell.angle_gamma   90.00
#
_symmetry.space_group_name_H-M   'P 1'
#
loop_
_entity.id
_entity.type
_entity.pdbx_description
1 polymer ?
#
loop_
_entity_poly.entity_id
_entity_poly.type
_entity_poly.pdbx_seq_one_letter_code
_entity_poly.pdbx_strand_id
1 'polypeptide(L)'
;GQALALAAKGEADATLAHAPALEKKYLTEGRLLNRRLVMYNDFVVVGPPEDPAKVKSTKSAAEALTRISQSRVRFISRGDNSGTHALERSLWKRAGIEPKGAWYIESGQGMGATLGIASDRNGYTLADRATFLAFQKRLALVILLERDKALLNIYSVMEVNRANGPRVNASGGKAFADFIVSPQAQGVIKSFGAEKYGQPLFVPIAGRREEEIGG
;
A
#
# COMPACT_ATOMS: atom_id res chain seq x y z
N GLY A 1 -2.57 -9.71 3.47
CA GLY A 1 -3.41 -10.91 3.29
C GLY A 1 -3.30 -11.87 4.46
N GLN A 2 -2.12 -12.45 4.67
CA GLN A 2 -1.89 -13.48 5.70
C GLN A 2 -2.29 -13.07 7.12
N ALA A 3 -1.95 -11.86 7.57
CA ALA A 3 -2.33 -11.36 8.90
C ALA A 3 -3.86 -11.37 9.13
N LEU A 4 -4.66 -10.98 8.13
CA LEU A 4 -6.12 -11.02 8.21
C LEU A 4 -6.65 -12.46 8.26
N ALA A 5 -6.01 -13.38 7.54
CA ALA A 5 -6.38 -14.80 7.57
C ALA A 5 -6.08 -15.46 8.93
N LEU A 6 -4.95 -15.12 9.56
CA LEU A 6 -4.62 -15.59 10.92
C LEU A 6 -5.61 -15.04 11.96
N ALA A 7 -5.93 -13.76 11.89
CA ALA A 7 -6.91 -13.14 12.76
C ALA A 7 -8.31 -13.75 12.59
N ALA A 8 -8.74 -14.04 11.36
CA ALA A 8 -10.01 -14.72 11.10
C ALA A 8 -10.08 -16.15 11.69
N LYS A 9 -8.93 -16.78 11.96
CA LYS A 9 -8.80 -18.06 12.67
C LYS A 9 -8.68 -17.93 14.19
N GLY A 10 -8.75 -16.70 14.73
CA GLY A 10 -8.59 -16.45 16.16
C GLY A 10 -7.14 -16.58 16.65
N GLU A 11 -6.16 -16.43 15.77
CA GLU A 11 -4.72 -16.44 16.10
C GLU A 11 -4.16 -15.03 16.38
N ALA A 12 -5.04 -14.04 16.50
CA ALA A 12 -4.72 -12.67 16.89
C ALA A 12 -5.91 -12.04 17.63
N ASP A 13 -5.68 -10.92 18.32
CA ASP A 13 -6.69 -10.21 19.11
C ASP A 13 -7.26 -8.98 18.38
N ALA A 14 -6.43 -8.36 17.55
CA ALA A 14 -6.79 -7.26 16.65
C ALA A 14 -5.94 -7.33 15.39
N THR A 15 -6.36 -6.61 14.35
CA THR A 15 -5.59 -6.47 13.11
C THR A 15 -5.36 -5.01 12.79
N LEU A 16 -4.16 -4.67 12.33
CA LEU A 16 -3.86 -3.43 11.61
C LEU A 16 -3.47 -3.81 10.19
N ALA A 17 -4.34 -3.57 9.22
CA ALA A 17 -4.19 -4.04 7.85
C ALA A 17 -4.52 -2.95 6.83
N HIS A 18 -4.20 -3.20 5.56
CA HIS A 18 -4.38 -2.27 4.44
C HIS A 18 -4.92 -2.98 3.19
N ALA A 19 -5.92 -3.83 3.38
CA ALA A 19 -6.56 -4.61 2.30
C ALA A 19 -8.08 -4.45 2.35
N PRO A 20 -8.64 -3.27 1.97
CA PRO A 20 -10.04 -2.93 2.19
C PRO A 20 -11.05 -3.98 1.67
N ALA A 21 -10.77 -4.62 0.54
CA ALA A 21 -11.65 -5.67 0.01
C ALA A 21 -11.70 -6.91 0.91
N LEU A 22 -10.54 -7.35 1.45
CA LEU A 22 -10.45 -8.51 2.34
C LEU A 22 -10.97 -8.17 3.75
N GLU A 23 -10.75 -6.94 4.21
CA GLU A 23 -11.31 -6.41 5.45
C GLU A 23 -12.84 -6.41 5.41
N LYS A 24 -13.42 -5.83 4.35
CA LYS A 24 -14.88 -5.81 4.12
C LYS A 24 -15.46 -7.22 4.06
N LYS A 25 -14.79 -8.16 3.38
CA LYS A 25 -15.18 -9.58 3.37
C LYS A 25 -15.26 -10.17 4.78
N TYR A 26 -14.21 -10.02 5.59
CA TYR A 26 -14.20 -10.59 6.94
C TYR A 26 -15.14 -9.90 7.94
N LEU A 27 -15.49 -8.63 7.70
CA LEU A 27 -16.57 -7.95 8.42
C LEU A 27 -17.92 -8.59 8.10
N THR A 28 -18.22 -8.80 6.80
CA THR A 28 -19.47 -9.44 6.37
C THR A 28 -19.59 -10.88 6.89
N GLU A 29 -18.49 -11.63 6.93
CA GLU A 29 -18.45 -12.98 7.51
C GLU A 29 -18.50 -12.99 9.05
N GLY A 30 -18.51 -11.82 9.70
CA GLY A 30 -18.52 -11.69 11.17
C GLY A 30 -17.23 -12.14 11.84
N ARG A 31 -16.14 -12.32 11.09
CA ARG A 31 -14.83 -12.75 11.61
C ARG A 31 -14.06 -11.59 12.24
N LEU A 32 -14.13 -10.43 11.63
CA LEU A 32 -13.56 -9.19 12.16
C LEU A 32 -14.69 -8.21 12.45
N LEU A 33 -14.48 -7.30 13.39
CA LEU A 33 -15.48 -6.36 13.88
C LEU A 33 -14.93 -4.93 13.87
N ASN A 34 -15.83 -3.95 13.83
CA ASN A 34 -15.55 -2.53 14.11
C ASN A 34 -14.35 -1.96 13.34
N ARG A 35 -14.40 -2.03 12.00
CA ARG A 35 -13.35 -1.44 11.16
C ARG A 35 -13.27 0.06 11.34
N ARG A 36 -12.10 0.54 11.76
CA ARG A 36 -11.80 1.95 12.00
C ARG A 36 -10.58 2.35 11.20
N LEU A 37 -10.67 3.44 10.44
CA LEU A 37 -9.52 3.98 9.72
C LEU A 37 -8.51 4.54 10.72
N VAL A 38 -7.22 4.33 10.46
CA VAL A 38 -6.13 4.75 11.35
C VAL A 38 -5.27 5.80 10.68
N MET A 39 -4.72 5.45 9.52
CA MET A 39 -3.78 6.27 8.79
C MET A 39 -3.78 5.86 7.32
N TYR A 40 -3.20 6.66 6.44
CA TYR A 40 -2.77 6.19 5.15
C TYR A 40 -1.33 6.59 4.90
N ASN A 41 -0.64 5.79 4.10
CA ASN A 41 0.45 6.30 3.28
C ASN A 41 0.06 6.11 1.82
N ASP A 42 1.00 6.32 0.91
CA ASP A 42 0.75 6.17 -0.52
C ASP A 42 1.83 5.35 -1.21
N PHE A 43 1.40 4.76 -2.30
CA PHE A 43 2.27 4.23 -3.33
C PHE A 43 2.65 5.33 -4.30
N VAL A 44 3.80 5.16 -4.95
CA VAL A 44 4.32 6.05 -5.97
C VAL A 44 4.72 5.22 -7.18
N VAL A 45 4.53 5.79 -8.36
CA VAL A 45 5.17 5.25 -9.57
C VAL A 45 6.53 5.92 -9.68
N VAL A 46 7.57 5.10 -9.65
CA VAL A 46 8.96 5.54 -9.80
C VAL A 46 9.52 5.03 -11.11
N GLY A 47 10.51 5.74 -11.65
CA GLY A 47 11.17 5.37 -12.89
C GLY A 47 12.41 6.23 -13.13
N PRO A 48 13.07 6.05 -14.29
CA PRO A 48 14.25 6.82 -14.65
C PRO A 48 13.92 8.32 -14.80
N PRO A 49 14.83 9.24 -14.42
CA PRO A 49 14.62 10.69 -14.51
C PRO A 49 14.21 11.20 -15.90
N GLU A 50 14.71 10.55 -16.96
CA GLU A 50 14.47 10.83 -18.37
C GLU A 50 13.01 10.59 -18.78
N ASP A 51 12.30 9.75 -18.02
CA ASP A 51 10.88 9.45 -18.19
C ASP A 51 10.47 9.15 -19.66
N PRO A 52 11.03 8.11 -20.32
CA PRO A 52 10.74 7.79 -21.72
C PRO A 52 9.26 7.48 -22.01
N ALA A 53 8.47 7.06 -21.00
CA ALA A 53 7.02 6.89 -21.12
C ALA A 53 6.21 8.15 -20.77
N LYS A 54 6.85 9.27 -20.42
CA LYS A 54 6.20 10.55 -20.10
C LYS A 54 5.17 10.46 -18.95
N VAL A 55 5.43 9.60 -17.96
CA VAL A 55 4.59 9.37 -16.79
C VAL A 55 4.34 10.66 -15.98
N LYS A 56 5.32 11.58 -15.89
CA LYS A 56 5.17 12.85 -15.16
C LYS A 56 4.00 13.71 -15.65
N SER A 57 3.60 13.54 -16.91
CA SER A 57 2.51 14.31 -17.51
C SER A 57 1.12 13.72 -17.25
N THR A 58 1.06 12.52 -16.68
CA THR A 58 -0.20 11.81 -16.42
C THR A 58 -0.83 12.26 -15.10
N LYS A 59 -2.15 12.14 -15.00
CA LYS A 59 -2.90 12.53 -13.79
C LYS A 59 -3.37 11.34 -12.94
N SER A 60 -3.23 10.13 -13.45
CA SER A 60 -3.66 8.91 -12.77
C SER A 60 -2.70 7.76 -13.00
N ALA A 61 -2.65 6.82 -12.06
CA ALA A 61 -1.85 5.62 -12.14
C ALA A 61 -2.29 4.74 -13.31
N ALA A 62 -3.59 4.67 -13.61
CA ALA A 62 -4.08 3.95 -14.78
C ALA A 62 -3.53 4.53 -16.09
N GLU A 63 -3.49 5.87 -16.21
CA GLU A 63 -2.90 6.55 -17.36
C GLU A 63 -1.38 6.33 -17.44
N ALA A 64 -0.66 6.44 -16.33
CA ALA A 64 0.77 6.14 -16.26
C ALA A 64 1.10 4.71 -16.73
N LEU A 65 0.37 3.73 -16.22
CA LEU A 65 0.52 2.32 -16.60
C LEU A 65 0.19 2.10 -18.08
N THR A 66 -0.81 2.82 -18.60
CA THR A 66 -1.14 2.81 -20.04
C THR A 66 0.03 3.30 -20.88
N ARG A 67 0.64 4.44 -20.49
CA ARG A 67 1.81 4.99 -21.19
C ARG A 67 3.00 4.04 -21.17
N ILE A 68 3.32 3.48 -20.00
CA ILE A 68 4.41 2.52 -19.83
C ILE A 68 4.21 1.31 -20.76
N SER A 69 3.00 0.75 -20.78
CA SER A 69 2.66 -0.39 -21.63
C SER A 69 2.74 -0.06 -23.12
N GLN A 70 2.24 1.11 -23.55
CA GLN A 70 2.28 1.54 -24.95
C GLN A 70 3.70 1.77 -25.45
N SER A 71 4.55 2.38 -24.62
CA SER A 71 5.96 2.61 -24.93
C SER A 71 6.82 1.34 -24.82
N ARG A 72 6.27 0.24 -24.27
CA ARG A 72 6.97 -1.03 -24.01
C ARG A 72 8.29 -0.84 -23.24
N VAL A 73 8.37 0.21 -22.42
CA VAL A 73 9.50 0.42 -21.51
C VAL A 73 9.39 -0.56 -20.35
N ARG A 74 10.53 -0.88 -19.72
CA ARG A 74 10.55 -1.91 -18.70
C ARG A 74 9.71 -1.49 -17.50
N PHE A 75 8.82 -2.37 -17.07
CA PHE A 75 8.11 -2.28 -15.80
C PHE A 75 8.52 -3.49 -14.96
N ILE A 76 9.06 -3.24 -13.78
CA ILE A 76 9.47 -4.30 -12.86
C ILE A 76 8.34 -4.48 -11.83
N SER A 77 7.66 -5.62 -11.91
CA SER A 77 6.68 -6.03 -10.91
C SER A 77 7.39 -6.76 -9.76
N ARG A 78 6.80 -6.66 -8.57
CA ARG A 78 7.16 -7.52 -7.43
C ARG A 78 6.93 -9.01 -7.73
N GLY A 79 5.81 -9.35 -8.40
CA GLY A 79 5.45 -10.73 -8.73
C GLY A 79 5.38 -11.71 -7.54
N ASP A 80 5.21 -11.21 -6.31
CA ASP A 80 5.43 -11.98 -5.07
C ASP A 80 4.16 -12.20 -4.24
N ASN A 81 2.98 -11.91 -4.80
CA ASN A 81 1.67 -11.97 -4.13
C ASN A 81 1.54 -11.08 -2.87
N SER A 82 2.42 -10.09 -2.70
CA SER A 82 2.31 -9.09 -1.64
C SER A 82 1.15 -8.11 -1.85
N GLY A 83 0.90 -7.27 -0.83
CA GLY A 83 -0.05 -6.16 -0.95
C GLY A 83 0.29 -5.19 -2.09
N THR A 84 1.59 -4.91 -2.30
CA THR A 84 2.06 -4.10 -3.43
C THR A 84 1.74 -4.75 -4.77
N HIS A 85 2.00 -6.06 -4.91
CA HIS A 85 1.67 -6.80 -6.12
C HIS A 85 0.15 -6.79 -6.37
N ALA A 86 -0.66 -7.03 -5.33
CA ALA A 86 -2.12 -7.00 -5.45
C ALA A 86 -2.65 -5.62 -5.91
N LEU A 87 -2.09 -4.52 -5.36
CA LEU A 87 -2.44 -3.17 -5.81
C LEU A 87 -2.05 -2.95 -7.26
N GLU A 88 -0.82 -3.28 -7.63
CA GLU A 88 -0.31 -3.17 -9.00
C GLU A 88 -1.22 -3.89 -10.00
N ARG A 89 -1.57 -5.16 -9.74
CA ARG A 89 -2.52 -5.93 -10.57
C ARG A 89 -3.88 -5.25 -10.67
N SER A 90 -4.37 -4.65 -9.59
CA SER A 90 -5.63 -3.91 -9.62
C SER A 90 -5.55 -2.65 -10.48
N LEU A 91 -4.41 -1.96 -10.51
CA LEU A 91 -4.19 -0.77 -11.34
C LEU A 91 -4.10 -1.14 -12.82
N TRP A 92 -3.40 -2.23 -13.15
CA TRP A 92 -3.38 -2.80 -14.52
C TRP A 92 -4.79 -3.13 -15.01
N LYS A 93 -5.60 -3.79 -14.15
CA LYS A 93 -7.00 -4.09 -14.47
C LYS A 93 -7.83 -2.82 -14.71
N ARG A 94 -7.64 -1.77 -13.89
CA ARG A 94 -8.32 -0.47 -14.09
C ARG A 94 -7.90 0.20 -15.39
N ALA A 95 -6.64 0.03 -15.81
CA ALA A 95 -6.16 0.49 -17.11
C ALA A 95 -6.65 -0.37 -18.28
N GLY A 96 -7.37 -1.47 -18.04
CA GLY A 96 -7.83 -2.39 -19.08
C GLY A 96 -6.69 -3.17 -19.73
N ILE A 97 -5.54 -3.30 -19.07
CA ILE A 97 -4.33 -3.89 -19.63
C ILE A 97 -3.98 -5.16 -18.85
N GLU A 98 -3.76 -6.25 -19.57
CA GLU A 98 -3.07 -7.42 -19.04
C GLU A 98 -1.58 -7.30 -19.39
N PRO A 99 -0.70 -7.01 -18.42
CA PRO A 99 0.71 -6.79 -18.72
C PRO A 99 1.37 -8.12 -19.09
N LYS A 100 1.91 -8.19 -20.31
CA LYS A 100 2.57 -9.39 -20.86
C LYS A 100 3.68 -8.99 -21.83
N GLY A 101 4.75 -9.81 -21.84
CA GLY A 101 5.89 -9.68 -22.74
C GLY A 101 7.15 -9.19 -22.03
N ALA A 102 8.26 -9.08 -22.77
CA ALA A 102 9.60 -8.86 -22.22
C ALA A 102 9.79 -7.53 -21.46
N TRP A 103 8.89 -6.55 -21.66
CA TRP A 103 8.91 -5.28 -20.94
C TRP A 103 8.33 -5.41 -19.52
N TYR A 104 7.45 -6.37 -19.25
CA TYR A 104 6.91 -6.62 -17.92
C TYR A 104 7.70 -7.75 -17.25
N ILE A 105 8.45 -7.40 -16.21
CA ILE A 105 9.42 -8.29 -15.56
C ILE A 105 8.99 -8.51 -14.12
N GLU A 106 8.64 -9.73 -13.76
CA GLU A 106 8.37 -10.10 -12.38
C GLU A 106 9.69 -10.43 -11.67
N SER A 107 10.01 -9.70 -10.60
CA SER A 107 11.22 -9.95 -9.81
C SER A 107 11.07 -11.19 -8.91
N GLY A 108 9.86 -11.48 -8.44
CA GLY A 108 9.60 -12.50 -7.42
C GLY A 108 10.20 -12.14 -6.05
N GLN A 109 10.57 -10.88 -5.83
CA GLN A 109 11.36 -10.43 -4.69
C GLN A 109 10.70 -9.29 -3.92
N GLY A 110 11.24 -9.00 -2.74
CA GLY A 110 10.80 -7.86 -1.92
C GLY A 110 11.05 -6.51 -2.57
N MET A 111 10.49 -5.45 -1.96
CA MET A 111 10.47 -4.10 -2.56
C MET A 111 11.86 -3.50 -2.78
N GLY A 112 12.79 -3.67 -1.83
CA GLY A 112 14.16 -3.14 -1.97
C GLY A 112 14.91 -3.71 -3.18
N ALA A 113 14.82 -5.03 -3.39
CA ALA A 113 15.44 -5.69 -4.53
C ALA A 113 14.75 -5.33 -5.86
N THR A 114 13.42 -5.24 -5.85
CA THR A 114 12.63 -4.80 -7.01
C THR A 114 12.99 -3.37 -7.43
N LEU A 115 13.18 -2.46 -6.47
CA LEU A 115 13.68 -1.10 -6.72
C LEU A 115 15.09 -1.12 -7.32
N GLY A 116 15.98 -1.96 -6.82
CA GLY A 116 17.33 -2.14 -7.37
C GLY A 116 17.29 -2.58 -8.84
N ILE A 117 16.50 -3.61 -9.15
CA ILE A 117 16.33 -4.09 -10.54
C ILE A 117 15.74 -3.00 -11.44
N ALA A 118 14.75 -2.25 -10.96
CA ALA A 118 14.18 -1.13 -11.71
C ALA A 118 15.23 -0.04 -12.00
N SER A 119 16.05 0.29 -11.00
CA SER A 119 17.18 1.23 -11.15
C SER A 119 18.18 0.73 -12.19
N ASP A 120 18.67 -0.50 -12.06
CA ASP A 120 19.70 -1.06 -12.95
C ASP A 120 19.23 -1.22 -14.40
N ARG A 121 17.92 -1.45 -14.59
CA ARG A 121 17.34 -1.71 -15.91
C ARG A 121 16.70 -0.48 -16.56
N ASN A 122 16.85 0.70 -15.96
CA ASN A 122 16.16 1.94 -16.37
C ASN A 122 14.65 1.70 -16.54
N GLY A 123 14.05 1.04 -15.56
CA GLY A 123 12.67 0.60 -15.57
C GLY A 123 11.79 1.36 -14.57
N TYR A 124 10.49 1.20 -14.75
CA TYR A 124 9.46 1.73 -13.89
C TYR A 124 9.04 0.68 -12.87
N THR A 125 8.58 1.09 -11.70
CA THR A 125 7.92 0.19 -10.73
C THR A 125 6.92 0.96 -9.87
N LEU A 126 5.97 0.24 -9.28
CA LEU A 126 5.16 0.73 -8.17
C LEU A 126 5.92 0.48 -6.86
N ALA A 127 5.98 1.46 -5.97
CA ALA A 127 6.65 1.32 -4.68
C ALA A 127 5.89 2.04 -3.55
N ASP A 128 5.96 1.47 -2.35
CA ASP A 128 5.57 2.17 -1.13
C ASP A 128 6.52 3.36 -0.91
N ARG A 129 5.99 4.56 -0.62
CA ARG A 129 6.80 5.77 -0.51
C ARG A 129 7.88 5.65 0.56
N ALA A 130 7.55 5.12 1.74
CA ALA A 130 8.52 5.00 2.83
C ALA A 130 9.69 4.10 2.42
N THR A 131 9.39 3.00 1.74
CA THR A 131 10.39 2.10 1.18
C THR A 131 11.23 2.79 0.11
N PHE A 132 10.63 3.52 -0.82
CA PHE A 132 11.38 4.28 -1.82
C PHE A 132 12.35 5.27 -1.16
N LEU A 133 11.89 6.09 -0.21
CA LEU A 133 12.73 7.07 0.49
C LEU A 133 13.89 6.44 1.26
N ALA A 134 13.66 5.26 1.86
CA ALA A 134 14.71 4.53 2.56
C ALA A 134 15.84 4.06 1.62
N PHE A 135 15.53 3.78 0.36
CA PHE A 135 16.51 3.32 -0.64
C PHE A 135 16.96 4.42 -1.61
N GLN A 136 16.29 5.58 -1.65
CA GLN A 136 16.43 6.61 -2.67
C GLN A 136 17.89 7.00 -2.96
N LYS A 137 18.74 7.12 -1.94
CA LYS A 137 20.16 7.48 -2.09
C LYS A 137 20.99 6.46 -2.89
N ARG A 138 20.48 5.24 -3.09
CA ARG A 138 21.14 4.14 -3.80
C ARG A 138 20.50 3.82 -5.15
N LEU A 139 19.50 4.60 -5.57
CA LEU A 139 18.70 4.33 -6.76
C LEU A 139 18.86 5.48 -7.76
N ALA A 140 18.95 5.15 -9.05
CA ALA A 140 18.83 6.09 -10.16
C ALA A 140 17.35 6.24 -10.58
N LEU A 141 16.46 6.37 -9.59
CA LEU A 141 15.01 6.45 -9.79
C LEU A 141 14.45 7.69 -9.09
N VAL A 142 13.44 8.30 -9.70
CA VAL A 142 12.69 9.42 -9.13
C VAL A 142 11.20 9.09 -9.07
N ILE A 143 10.46 9.78 -8.21
CA ILE A 143 8.99 9.74 -8.22
C ILE A 143 8.52 10.46 -9.47
N LEU A 144 7.74 9.76 -10.30
CA LEU A 144 7.19 10.28 -11.56
C LEU A 144 5.69 10.54 -11.44
N LEU A 145 4.98 9.77 -10.61
CA LEU A 145 3.58 9.99 -10.29
C LEU A 145 3.32 9.67 -8.82
N GLU A 146 2.55 10.53 -8.17
CA GLU A 146 2.11 10.41 -6.78
C GLU A 146 0.72 11.03 -6.61
N ARG A 147 0.10 10.85 -5.43
CA ARG A 147 -1.15 11.52 -5.01
C ARG A 147 -2.41 11.18 -5.82
N ASP A 148 -2.37 10.18 -6.71
CA ASP A 148 -3.60 9.57 -7.21
C ASP A 148 -4.30 8.85 -6.05
N LYS A 149 -5.62 9.04 -5.92
CA LYS A 149 -6.46 8.30 -4.96
C LYS A 149 -6.29 6.79 -5.08
N ALA A 150 -6.05 6.28 -6.30
CA ALA A 150 -5.82 4.86 -6.52
C ALA A 150 -4.50 4.34 -5.94
N LEU A 151 -3.57 5.24 -5.56
CA LEU A 151 -2.30 4.92 -4.92
C LEU A 151 -2.36 5.01 -3.39
N LEU A 152 -3.49 5.43 -2.82
CA LEU A 152 -3.64 5.47 -1.37
C LEU A 152 -3.60 4.06 -0.78
N ASN A 153 -2.81 3.94 0.29
CA ASN A 153 -2.68 2.72 1.06
C ASN A 153 -3.24 2.97 2.45
N ILE A 154 -4.55 2.71 2.58
CA ILE A 154 -5.34 3.02 3.77
C ILE A 154 -5.20 1.89 4.77
N TYR A 155 -4.77 2.23 5.98
CA TYR A 155 -4.68 1.32 7.11
C TYR A 155 -5.94 1.41 7.97
N SER A 156 -6.47 0.26 8.36
CA SER A 156 -7.57 0.16 9.30
C SER A 156 -7.24 -0.82 10.42
N VAL A 157 -7.79 -0.52 11.59
CA VAL A 157 -7.80 -1.42 12.75
C VAL A 157 -9.16 -2.09 12.86
N MET A 158 -9.16 -3.38 13.17
CA MET A 158 -10.36 -4.18 13.45
C MET A 158 -10.12 -5.08 14.65
N GLU A 159 -11.18 -5.32 15.40
CA GLU A 159 -11.21 -6.27 16.51
C GLU A 159 -11.46 -7.69 15.98
N VAL A 160 -10.82 -8.70 16.57
CA VAL A 160 -11.13 -10.10 16.22
C VAL A 160 -12.35 -10.56 17.00
N ASN A 161 -13.30 -11.19 16.33
CA ASN A 161 -14.49 -11.72 16.99
C ASN A 161 -14.08 -12.85 17.97
N ARG A 162 -14.51 -12.76 19.23
CA ARG A 162 -14.29 -13.80 20.25
C ARG A 162 -14.79 -15.17 19.81
N ALA A 163 -15.83 -15.22 18.98
CA ALA A 163 -16.35 -16.47 18.41
C ALA A 163 -15.35 -17.19 17.49
N ASN A 164 -14.28 -16.53 17.03
CA ASN A 164 -13.26 -17.16 16.18
C ASN A 164 -12.37 -18.14 16.95
N GLY A 165 -12.29 -18.06 18.28
CA GLY A 165 -11.54 -19.02 19.06
C GLY A 165 -11.39 -18.65 20.55
N PRO A 166 -11.16 -19.65 21.42
CA PRO A 166 -11.10 -19.45 22.88
C PRO A 166 -9.89 -18.62 23.33
N ARG A 167 -8.87 -18.48 22.48
CA ARG A 167 -7.65 -17.72 22.77
C ARG A 167 -7.77 -16.23 22.47
N VAL A 168 -8.85 -15.78 21.84
CA VAL A 168 -9.03 -14.38 21.45
C VAL A 168 -9.27 -13.52 22.71
N ASN A 169 -8.33 -12.61 22.97
CA ASN A 169 -8.44 -11.58 23.99
C ASN A 169 -9.22 -10.37 23.45
N ALA A 170 -10.55 -10.49 23.42
CA ALA A 170 -11.42 -9.44 22.87
C ALA A 170 -11.27 -8.08 23.59
N SER A 171 -11.06 -8.06 24.90
CA SER A 171 -10.86 -6.81 25.65
C SER A 171 -9.51 -6.16 25.28
N GLY A 172 -8.44 -6.95 25.17
CA GLY A 172 -7.14 -6.47 24.71
C GLY A 172 -7.16 -5.95 23.28
N GLY A 173 -7.81 -6.69 22.36
CA GLY A 173 -7.99 -6.28 20.97
C GLY A 173 -8.75 -4.95 20.85
N LYS A 174 -9.84 -4.80 21.61
CA LYS A 174 -10.58 -3.54 21.69
C LYS A 174 -9.74 -2.41 22.27
N ALA A 175 -9.02 -2.64 23.36
CA ALA A 175 -8.16 -1.64 23.98
C ALA A 175 -7.08 -1.13 23.02
N PHE A 176 -6.44 -2.03 22.26
CA PHE A 176 -5.48 -1.64 21.22
C PHE A 176 -6.13 -0.80 20.12
N ALA A 177 -7.30 -1.23 19.64
CA ALA A 177 -8.00 -0.54 18.58
C ALA A 177 -8.51 0.84 19.02
N ASP A 178 -8.89 1.01 20.28
CA ASP A 178 -9.22 2.32 20.89
C ASP A 178 -7.98 3.19 21.05
N PHE A 179 -6.86 2.62 21.49
CA PHE A 179 -5.59 3.33 21.64
C PHE A 179 -5.09 3.88 20.30
N ILE A 180 -5.05 3.07 19.24
CA ILE A 180 -4.42 3.49 17.98
C ILE A 180 -5.18 4.59 17.24
N VAL A 181 -6.48 4.74 17.51
CA VAL A 181 -7.31 5.84 16.98
C VAL A 181 -7.40 7.04 17.93
N SER A 182 -6.78 6.97 19.12
CA SER A 182 -6.79 8.07 20.09
C SER A 182 -6.04 9.30 19.58
N PRO A 183 -6.39 10.51 20.06
CA PRO A 183 -5.66 11.73 19.70
C PRO A 183 -4.15 11.64 19.97
N GLN A 184 -3.73 10.96 21.03
CA GLN A 184 -2.32 10.82 21.37
C GLN A 184 -1.58 9.97 20.33
N ALA A 185 -2.11 8.78 20.00
CA ALA A 185 -1.50 7.89 19.02
C ALA A 185 -1.50 8.52 17.61
N GLN A 186 -2.59 9.19 17.24
CA GLN A 186 -2.68 9.91 15.96
C GLN A 186 -1.68 11.08 15.88
N GLY A 187 -1.38 11.73 17.01
CA GLY A 187 -0.30 12.72 17.11
C GLY A 187 1.08 12.13 16.82
N VAL A 188 1.37 10.94 17.34
CA VAL A 188 2.63 10.21 17.05
C VAL A 188 2.71 9.81 15.57
N ILE A 189 1.61 9.30 15.00
CA ILE A 189 1.55 8.95 13.57
C ILE A 189 1.85 10.16 12.69
N LYS A 190 1.29 11.33 13.02
CA LYS A 190 1.45 12.57 12.26
C LYS A 190 2.89 13.04 12.12
N SER A 191 3.73 12.80 13.13
CA SER A 191 5.14 13.23 13.14
C SER A 191 6.12 12.12 12.72
N PHE A 192 5.65 10.89 12.59
CA PHE A 192 6.52 9.74 12.33
C PHE A 192 7.29 9.87 11.02
N GLY A 193 8.62 9.76 11.12
CA GLY A 193 9.55 9.81 9.99
C GLY A 193 9.95 11.21 9.52
N ALA A 194 9.31 12.27 10.01
CA ALA A 194 9.58 13.64 9.58
C ALA A 194 11.04 14.06 9.79
N GLU A 195 11.62 13.76 10.95
CA GLU A 195 13.01 14.08 11.27
C GLU A 195 14.01 13.35 10.35
N LYS A 196 13.72 12.09 10.03
CA LYS A 196 14.64 11.22 9.27
C LYS A 196 14.54 11.42 7.76
N TYR A 197 13.34 11.65 7.25
CA TYR A 197 13.04 11.67 5.81
C TYR A 197 12.61 13.05 5.29
N GLY A 198 12.59 14.07 6.14
CA GLY A 198 12.19 15.44 5.78
C GLY A 198 10.69 15.63 5.60
N GLN A 199 9.89 14.57 5.77
CA GLN A 199 8.43 14.58 5.64
C GLN A 199 7.79 13.44 6.44
N PRO A 200 6.53 13.60 6.92
CA PRO A 200 5.78 12.51 7.54
C PRO A 200 5.59 11.32 6.58
N LEU A 201 5.70 10.11 7.10
CA LEU A 201 5.47 8.88 6.31
C LEU A 201 4.00 8.46 6.24
N PHE A 202 3.18 8.91 7.18
CA PHE A 202 1.78 8.56 7.29
C PHE A 202 0.95 9.81 7.59
N VAL A 203 -0.29 9.81 7.09
CA VAL A 203 -1.28 10.83 7.38
C VAL A 203 -2.36 10.21 8.28
N PRO A 204 -2.55 10.72 9.52
CA PRO A 204 -3.58 10.22 10.42
C PRO A 204 -4.98 10.53 9.87
N ILE A 205 -5.88 9.56 9.95
CA ILE A 205 -7.26 9.67 9.43
C ILE A 205 -8.31 9.03 10.36
N ALA A 206 -7.98 8.84 11.64
CA ALA A 206 -8.97 8.39 12.61
C ALA A 206 -10.22 9.29 12.62
N GLY A 207 -11.40 8.66 12.68
CA GLY A 207 -12.70 9.34 12.67
C GLY A 207 -13.20 9.80 11.30
N ARG A 208 -12.41 9.64 10.23
CA ARG A 208 -12.83 9.95 8.86
C ARG A 208 -13.47 8.77 8.16
N ARG A 209 -14.24 9.05 7.10
CA ARG A 209 -14.80 8.04 6.21
C ARG A 209 -13.91 7.82 4.99
N GLU A 210 -13.98 6.62 4.40
CA GLU A 210 -13.10 6.23 3.28
C GLU A 210 -13.28 7.14 2.06
N GLU A 211 -14.51 7.62 1.84
CA GLU A 211 -14.88 8.51 0.74
C GLU A 211 -14.28 9.92 0.88
N GLU A 212 -13.89 10.29 2.10
CA GLU A 212 -13.30 11.60 2.41
C GLU A 212 -11.78 11.60 2.18
N ILE A 213 -11.15 10.44 1.98
CA ILE A 213 -9.69 10.33 1.91
C ILE A 213 -9.18 10.59 0.48
N GLY A 214 -8.12 11.40 0.37
CA GLY A 214 -7.49 11.74 -0.90
C GLY A 214 -8.19 12.84 -1.71
N GLY A 215 -9.15 13.53 -1.11
CA GLY A 215 -9.71 14.79 -1.64
C GLY A 215 -8.81 15.97 -1.37
#